data_AF-A0A088DAD3-F1
#
_entry.id   AF-A0A088DAD3-F1
#
_cell.length_a   1.000
_cell.length_b   1.000
_cell.length_c   1.000
_cell.angle_alpha   90.00
_cell.angle_beta   90.00
_cell.angle_gamma   90.00
#
_symmetry.space_group_name_H-M   'P 1'
#
loop_
_entity.id
_entity.type
_entity.pdbx_description
1 polymer ?
#
loop_
_entity_poly.entity_id
_entity_poly.type
_entity_poly.pdbx_seq_one_letter_code
_entity_poly.pdbx_strand_id
1 'polypeptide(L)' 'MKFIIVLILISVFIATIVPVSESQNQCQTVRDCQPYCATPDRCLYGTCYCKTTGK' A
#
# COMPACT_ATOMS: atom_id res chain seq x y z
N MET A 1 35.13 -17.73 -2.50
CA MET A 1 34.86 -16.66 -1.52
C MET A 1 34.20 -15.42 -2.14
N LYS A 2 34.71 -14.81 -3.23
CA LYS A 2 34.09 -13.60 -3.81
C LYS A 2 32.64 -13.74 -4.29
N PHE A 3 32.25 -14.92 -4.79
CA PHE A 3 30.91 -15.16 -5.32
C PHE A 3 29.81 -15.14 -4.25
N ILE A 4 30.12 -15.55 -3.02
CA ILE A 4 29.17 -15.55 -1.91
C ILE A 4 28.82 -14.11 -1.52
N ILE A 5 29.82 -13.23 -1.51
CA ILE A 5 29.64 -11.80 -1.19
C ILE A 5 28.74 -11.13 -2.24
N VAL A 6 28.92 -11.45 -3.53
CA VAL A 6 28.08 -10.93 -4.61
C VAL A 6 26.63 -11.39 -4.45
N LEU A 7 26.39 -12.65 -4.10
CA LEU A 7 25.04 -13.16 -3.89
C LEU A 7 24.35 -12.47 -2.70
N ILE A 8 25.06 -12.22 -1.60
CA ILE A 8 24.51 -11.51 -0.44
C ILE A 8 24.14 -10.06 -0.80
N LEU A 9 24.99 -9.37 -1.56
CA LEU A 9 24.74 -7.99 -2.00
C LEU A 9 23.51 -7.89 -2.90
N ILE A 10 23.31 -8.84 -3.82
CA ILE A 10 22.14 -8.88 -4.70
C ILE A 10 20.85 -9.11 -3.89
N SER A 11 20.88 -10.03 -2.93
CA SER A 11 19.73 -10.32 -2.06
C SER A 11 19.27 -9.11 -1.23
N VAL A 12 20.23 -8.37 -0.66
CA VAL A 12 19.94 -7.15 0.11
C VAL A 12 19.38 -6.05 -0.81
N PHE A 13 19.91 -5.94 -2.03
CA PHE A 13 19.41 -4.97 -3.01
C PHE A 13 17.94 -5.24 -3.33
N ILE A 14 17.55 -6.48 -3.64
CA ILE A 14 16.16 -6.85 -3.97
C ILE A 14 15.19 -6.52 -2.82
N ALA A 15 15.60 -6.73 -1.56
CA ALA A 15 14.77 -6.40 -0.39
C ALA A 15 14.51 -4.89 -0.22
N THR A 16 15.39 -4.03 -0.75
CA THR A 16 15.22 -2.56 -0.68
C THR A 16 14.39 -1.96 -1.82
N ILE A 17 14.24 -2.67 -2.95
CA ILE A 17 13.50 -2.18 -4.14
C ILE A 17 12.07 -2.69 -4.19
N VAL A 18 11.77 -3.83 -3.57
CA VAL A 18 10.38 -4.24 -3.41
C VAL A 18 9.84 -3.42 -2.23
N PRO A 19 8.94 -2.45 -2.44
CA PRO A 19 8.20 -1.93 -1.30
C PRO A 19 7.50 -3.15 -0.73
N VAL A 20 7.87 -3.53 0.49
CA VAL A 20 7.03 -4.40 1.29
C VAL A 20 5.73 -3.60 1.39
N SER A 21 4.77 -3.85 0.51
CA SER A 21 3.43 -3.28 0.57
C SER A 21 2.69 -3.93 1.74
N GLU A 22 3.34 -4.04 2.90
CA GLU A 22 2.65 -3.91 4.16
C GLU A 22 2.00 -2.52 4.12
N SER A 23 0.68 -2.46 4.20
CA SER A 23 -0.07 -1.23 4.49
C SER A 23 -0.19 -0.16 3.38
N GLN A 24 -0.78 -0.51 2.24
CA GLN A 24 -1.70 0.48 1.61
C GLN A 24 -3.16 0.08 1.80
N ASN A 25 -3.50 -0.53 2.95
CA ASN A 25 -4.87 -0.46 3.44
C ASN A 25 -5.10 0.99 3.89
N GLN A 26 -5.56 1.81 2.96
CA GLN A 26 -6.08 3.17 3.20
C GLN A 26 -7.21 3.16 4.24
N CYS A 27 -7.90 2.03 4.40
CA CYS A 27 -8.97 1.86 5.36
C CYS A 27 -9.09 0.43 5.88
N GLN A 28 -9.57 0.27 7.11
CA GLN A 28 -10.15 -0.97 7.62
C GLN A 28 -11.67 -0.87 7.69
N THR A 29 -12.18 0.35 7.86
CA THR A 29 -13.59 0.71 7.93
C THR A 29 -13.87 1.94 7.06
N VAL A 30 -15.13 2.16 6.69
CA VAL A 30 -15.53 3.34 5.90
C VAL A 30 -15.18 4.66 6.59
N ARG A 31 -15.09 4.67 7.94
CA ARG A 31 -14.74 5.87 8.71
C ARG A 31 -13.29 6.31 8.48
N ASP A 32 -12.39 5.37 8.22
CA ASP A 32 -10.98 5.66 7.92
C ASP A 32 -10.84 6.41 6.58
N CYS A 33 -11.88 6.41 5.74
CA CYS A 33 -11.93 7.13 4.47
C CYS A 33 -12.34 8.61 4.58
N GLN A 34 -12.80 9.08 5.74
CA GLN A 34 -13.14 10.49 5.98
C GLN A 34 -12.03 11.50 5.63
N PRO A 35 -10.74 11.28 5.95
CA PRO A 35 -9.68 12.22 5.57
C PRO A 35 -9.38 12.23 4.06
N TYR A 36 -9.80 11.21 3.31
CA TYR A 36 -9.53 11.07 1.87
C TYR A 36 -10.73 11.47 1.00
N CYS A 37 -11.95 11.40 1.54
CA CYS A 37 -13.20 11.63 0.83
C CYS A 37 -14.13 12.53 1.65
N ALA A 38 -14.70 13.58 1.06
CA ALA A 38 -15.78 14.33 1.70
C ALA A 38 -17.04 13.46 1.95
N THR A 39 -17.26 12.46 1.10
CA THR A 39 -18.37 11.50 1.24
C THR A 39 -17.87 10.09 0.96
N PRO A 40 -17.42 9.34 1.99
CA PRO A 40 -16.98 7.97 1.81
C PRO A 40 -18.17 7.05 1.52
N ASP A 41 -18.02 6.17 0.53
CA ASP A 41 -19.04 5.19 0.11
C ASP A 41 -18.79 3.83 0.76
N ARG A 42 -17.60 3.28 0.54
CA ARG A 42 -17.19 1.96 1.04
C ARG A 42 -15.68 1.82 1.14
N CYS A 43 -15.25 0.96 2.05
CA CYS A 43 -13.89 0.47 2.14
C CYS A 43 -13.85 -0.95 1.59
N LEU A 44 -13.06 -1.21 0.54
CA LEU A 44 -12.99 -2.53 -0.09
C LEU A 44 -11.52 -2.91 -0.33
N TYR A 45 -11.11 -4.08 0.20
CA TYR A 45 -9.72 -4.56 0.10
C TYR A 45 -8.69 -3.52 0.53
N GLY A 46 -9.03 -2.73 1.55
CA GLY A 46 -8.19 -1.64 2.04
C GLY A 46 -8.16 -0.39 1.18
N THR A 47 -8.98 -0.29 0.14
CA THR A 47 -9.09 0.88 -0.71
C THR A 47 -10.34 1.68 -0.36
N CYS A 48 -10.22 3.00 -0.23
CA CYS A 48 -11.33 3.91 0.00
C CYS A 48 -12.04 4.27 -1.31
N TYR A 49 -13.33 3.99 -1.39
CA TYR A 49 -14.19 4.43 -2.49
C TYR A 49 -14.99 5.64 -2.02
N CYS A 50 -14.78 6.79 -2.66
CA CYS A 50 -15.59 7.99 -2.44
C CYS A 50 -16.83 7.96 -3.34
N LYS A 51 -17.96 8.50 -2.85
CA LYS A 51 -19.06 8.86 -3.76
C LYS A 51 -18.61 10.06 -4.60
N THR A 52 -18.61 9.89 -5.92
CA THR A 52 -18.58 11.03 -6.84
C THR A 52 -20.00 11.60 -6.88
N THR A 53 -20.22 12.75 -6.26
CA THR A 53 -21.48 13.49 -6.38
C THR A 53 -21.59 14.03 -7.81
N GLY A 54 -22.02 13.17 -8.73
CA GLY A 54 -22.38 13.53 -10.09
C GLY A 54 -23.88 13.76 -10.18
N LYS A 55 -24.26 15.04 -10.03
CA LYS A 55 -25.61 15.66 -10.08
C LYS A 55 -26.40 15.68 -8.78
#